data_AF-U6DL93-F1
#
_entry.id   AF-U6DL93-F1
#
_cell.length_a   1.000
_cell.length_b   1.000
_cell.length_c   1.000
_cell.angle_alpha   90.00
_cell.angle_beta   90.00
_cell.angle_gamma   90.00
#
_symmetry.space_group_name_H-M   'P 1'
#
loop_
_entity.id
_entity.type
_entity.pdbx_description
1 polymer ?
#
loop_
_entity_poly.entity_id
_entity_poly.type
_entity_poly.pdbx_seq_one_letter_code
_entity_poly.pdbx_strand_id
1 'polypeptide(L)'
;EEEEQEEEEAFIAEMQMVAEILQHIVQRPEDYLENIENIVKLYKEIILHPLEEVMAEHNSQYLIELDGNKPPEELFMTVMDRLKYLNLKRAAVLTKLQSTEEEITDIMENDELFRTLASYKLIAPRYRWQRSRWGRTCPVTLKEGNIFPGLPDFSVSFLGKIYCLSSEEALKTFLLNPRPYLLPPMPAPPFKVFIFGPQSSGKTTLCHLLAENYKGKVIDYATFVQPRFDKALETLVKDTIAEATETAIKAVRERLFIKLQAKKQAQSTLRILEREFEKKEYDKFPSDGFKSLEESQSSFDEAFTHEPPKDGSLEDKEDKKSSENVFDDQSSKTDTLEDSIEDVTAEHPEVLSMIEETVKMTKDMNFEQPYEKHAEILEEIIKEVAEENMNRFSGAPKFGGWILDNCPVIKELWIVLVEKGIIPDLVICLSDTEKNGKYLLNRLYLENKTEVDSKILERLLDDLQKKKKEE
;
A
#
# COMPACT_ATOMS: atom_id res chain seq x y z
N GLU A 1 -18.38 9.30 -76.35
CA GLU A 1 -19.20 8.32 -77.09
C GLU A 1 -18.44 6.98 -77.14
N GLU A 2 -17.41 6.80 -77.98
CA GLU A 2 -16.66 5.52 -78.00
C GLU A 2 -15.95 5.22 -76.66
N GLU A 3 -15.18 6.16 -76.10
CA GLU A 3 -14.51 5.98 -74.79
C GLU A 3 -15.51 5.74 -73.63
N GLU A 4 -16.68 6.40 -73.66
CA GLU A 4 -17.75 6.22 -72.66
C GLU A 4 -18.42 4.84 -72.77
N GLN A 5 -18.49 4.28 -73.98
CA GLN A 5 -19.00 2.91 -74.21
C GLN A 5 -17.98 1.85 -73.78
N GLU A 6 -16.68 2.07 -73.99
CA GLU A 6 -15.63 1.18 -73.46
C GLU A 6 -15.61 1.19 -71.92
N GLU A 7 -15.87 2.33 -71.26
CA GLU A 7 -16.02 2.41 -69.80
C GLU A 7 -17.30 1.68 -69.31
N GLU A 8 -18.45 1.83 -69.98
CA GLU A 8 -19.67 1.09 -69.64
C GLU A 8 -19.51 -0.44 -69.83
N GLU A 9 -18.91 -0.89 -70.94
CA GLU A 9 -18.66 -2.33 -71.17
C GLU A 9 -17.64 -2.90 -70.17
N ALA A 10 -16.59 -2.15 -69.82
CA ALA A 10 -15.63 -2.55 -68.79
C ALA A 10 -16.29 -2.69 -67.41
N PHE A 11 -17.15 -1.74 -67.01
CA PHE A 11 -17.90 -1.82 -65.75
C PHE A 11 -18.85 -3.02 -65.71
N ILE A 12 -19.53 -3.32 -66.82
CA ILE A 12 -20.40 -4.50 -66.94
C ILE A 12 -19.59 -5.79 -66.81
N ALA A 13 -18.40 -5.88 -67.42
CA ALA A 13 -17.52 -7.04 -67.33
C ALA A 13 -16.93 -7.24 -65.92
N GLU A 14 -16.51 -6.15 -65.25
CA GLU A 14 -16.01 -6.20 -63.87
C GLU A 14 -17.13 -6.63 -62.89
N MET A 15 -18.34 -6.09 -63.05
CA MET A 15 -19.50 -6.47 -62.24
C MET A 15 -19.93 -7.93 -62.48
N GLN A 16 -19.74 -8.47 -63.69
CA GLN A 16 -19.92 -9.91 -63.96
C GLN A 16 -18.87 -10.77 -63.24
N MET A 17 -17.58 -10.41 -63.29
CA MET A 17 -16.54 -11.14 -62.55
C MET A 17 -16.78 -11.10 -61.03
N VAL A 18 -17.24 -9.97 -60.47
CA VAL A 18 -17.64 -9.88 -59.05
C VAL A 18 -18.81 -10.82 -58.76
N ALA A 19 -19.81 -10.93 -59.65
CA ALA A 19 -20.94 -11.85 -59.48
C ALA A 19 -20.54 -13.34 -59.56
N GLU A 20 -19.53 -13.71 -60.34
CA GLU A 20 -18.96 -15.07 -60.34
C GLU A 20 -18.18 -15.35 -59.05
N ILE A 21 -17.36 -14.39 -58.58
CA ILE A 21 -16.61 -14.50 -57.33
C ILE A 21 -17.54 -14.65 -56.12
N LEU A 22 -18.65 -13.89 -56.08
CA LEU A 22 -19.63 -13.94 -54.99
C LEU A 22 -20.36 -15.29 -54.85
N GLN A 23 -20.41 -16.12 -55.91
CA GLN A 23 -20.96 -17.48 -55.87
C GLN A 23 -20.01 -18.49 -55.22
N HIS A 24 -18.72 -18.19 -55.14
CA HIS A 24 -17.69 -19.06 -54.54
C HIS A 24 -17.28 -18.64 -53.12
N ILE A 25 -17.75 -17.49 -52.64
CA ILE A 25 -17.54 -17.03 -51.25
C ILE A 25 -18.61 -17.63 -50.33
N VAL A 26 -18.22 -18.03 -49.12
CA VAL A 26 -19.15 -18.45 -48.06
C VAL A 26 -19.87 -17.22 -47.51
N GLN A 27 -21.04 -16.93 -48.08
CA GLN A 27 -21.98 -15.90 -47.61
C GLN A 27 -22.53 -16.26 -46.23
N ARG A 28 -22.83 -15.26 -45.38
CA ARG A 28 -23.48 -15.48 -44.09
C ARG A 28 -24.98 -15.72 -44.29
N PRO A 29 -25.69 -16.37 -43.35
CA PRO A 29 -27.14 -16.51 -43.41
C PRO A 29 -27.91 -15.18 -43.53
N GLU A 30 -27.32 -14.09 -43.04
CA GLU A 30 -27.86 -12.72 -43.10
C GLU A 30 -27.72 -12.09 -44.50
N ASP A 31 -26.73 -12.52 -45.29
CA ASP A 31 -26.40 -11.95 -46.61
C ASP A 31 -27.23 -12.57 -47.76
N TYR A 32 -28.03 -13.60 -47.50
CA TYR A 32 -28.87 -14.23 -48.52
C TYR A 32 -30.01 -13.31 -48.96
N LEU A 33 -30.25 -13.24 -50.28
CA LEU A 33 -31.25 -12.36 -50.90
C LEU A 33 -32.66 -12.48 -50.27
N GLU A 34 -33.11 -13.70 -49.95
CA GLU A 34 -34.40 -13.94 -49.30
C GLU A 34 -34.49 -13.27 -47.91
N ASN A 35 -33.40 -13.32 -47.14
CA ASN A 35 -33.33 -12.72 -45.81
C ASN A 35 -33.15 -11.20 -45.89
N ILE A 36 -32.36 -10.69 -46.84
CA ILE A 36 -32.27 -9.25 -47.13
C ILE A 36 -33.65 -8.71 -47.52
N GLU A 37 -34.38 -9.38 -48.41
CA GLU A 37 -35.75 -9.01 -48.77
C GLU A 37 -36.69 -8.98 -47.57
N ASN A 38 -36.61 -9.97 -46.68
CA ASN A 38 -37.45 -10.04 -45.49
C ASN A 38 -37.09 -8.94 -44.47
N ILE A 39 -35.80 -8.63 -44.29
CA ILE A 39 -35.33 -7.50 -43.48
C ILE A 39 -35.80 -6.16 -44.07
N VAL A 40 -35.75 -5.99 -45.40
CA VAL A 40 -36.23 -4.78 -46.08
C VAL A 40 -37.76 -4.62 -45.99
N LYS A 41 -38.53 -5.72 -46.03
CA LYS A 41 -39.98 -5.71 -45.77
C LYS A 41 -40.27 -5.29 -44.33
N LEU A 42 -39.64 -5.93 -43.35
CA LEU A 42 -39.77 -5.60 -41.92
C LEU A 42 -39.38 -4.14 -41.62
N TYR A 43 -38.31 -3.63 -42.23
CA TYR A 43 -37.91 -2.23 -42.09
C TYR A 43 -38.99 -1.27 -42.61
N LYS A 44 -39.51 -1.51 -43.83
CA LYS A 44 -40.56 -0.68 -44.45
C LYS A 44 -41.90 -0.73 -43.70
N GLU A 45 -42.26 -1.89 -43.15
CA GLU A 45 -43.55 -2.10 -42.47
C GLU A 45 -43.55 -1.68 -41.00
N ILE A 46 -42.41 -1.76 -40.30
CA ILE A 46 -42.33 -1.60 -38.84
C ILE A 46 -41.44 -0.43 -38.40
N ILE A 47 -40.31 -0.19 -39.07
CA ILE A 47 -39.26 0.72 -38.58
C ILE A 47 -39.34 2.10 -39.24
N LEU A 48 -39.73 2.16 -40.52
CA LEU A 48 -39.75 3.39 -41.30
C LEU A 48 -40.69 4.45 -40.72
N HIS A 49 -41.94 4.10 -40.41
CA HIS A 49 -42.93 5.06 -39.89
C HIS A 49 -42.54 5.67 -38.53
N PRO A 50 -42.12 4.89 -37.51
CA PRO A 50 -41.58 5.47 -36.27
C PRO A 50 -40.31 6.32 -36.48
N LEU A 51 -39.46 5.98 -37.46
CA LEU A 51 -38.28 6.77 -37.78
C LEU A 51 -38.65 8.12 -38.43
N GLU A 52 -39.60 8.11 -39.36
CA GLU A 52 -40.15 9.33 -39.99
C GLU A 52 -40.86 10.23 -38.96
N GLU A 53 -41.63 9.65 -38.03
CA GLU A 53 -42.22 10.39 -36.90
C GLU A 53 -41.14 11.04 -36.02
N VAL A 54 -40.12 10.30 -35.60
CA VAL A 54 -39.00 10.84 -34.80
C VAL A 54 -38.22 11.92 -35.58
N MET A 55 -38.01 11.74 -36.89
CA MET A 55 -37.36 12.75 -37.74
C MET A 55 -38.21 14.03 -37.88
N ALA A 56 -39.54 13.91 -37.94
CA ALA A 56 -40.47 15.04 -38.02
C ALA A 56 -40.65 15.78 -36.68
N GLU A 57 -40.55 15.09 -35.55
CA GLU A 57 -40.52 15.71 -34.21
C GLU A 57 -39.20 16.48 -33.95
N HIS A 58 -38.10 16.04 -34.54
CA HIS A 58 -36.81 16.71 -34.38
C HIS A 58 -36.72 18.03 -35.16
N ASN A 59 -36.07 19.03 -34.56
CA ASN A 59 -35.78 20.29 -35.24
C ASN A 59 -34.87 20.04 -36.45
N SER A 60 -35.36 20.34 -37.65
CA SER A 60 -34.65 20.16 -38.93
C SER A 60 -33.32 20.91 -39.04
N GLN A 61 -33.03 21.86 -38.14
CA GLN A 61 -31.70 22.48 -38.00
C GLN A 61 -30.64 21.54 -37.39
N TYR A 62 -31.03 20.39 -36.86
CA TYR A 62 -30.13 19.37 -36.31
C TYR A 62 -30.23 18.01 -37.03
N LEU A 63 -31.05 17.93 -38.08
CA LEU A 63 -31.16 16.76 -38.94
C LEU A 63 -30.20 16.90 -40.14
N ILE A 64 -29.42 15.86 -40.42
CA ILE A 64 -28.56 15.76 -41.60
C ILE A 64 -28.88 14.43 -42.27
N GLU A 65 -29.70 14.48 -43.31
CA GLU A 65 -30.00 13.36 -44.19
C GLU A 65 -28.78 13.04 -45.07
N LEU A 66 -28.46 11.75 -45.20
CA LEU A 66 -27.32 11.23 -45.95
C LEU A 66 -27.75 10.01 -46.75
N ASP A 67 -27.37 9.97 -48.02
CA ASP A 67 -27.72 8.90 -48.96
C ASP A 67 -26.59 7.86 -49.01
N GLY A 68 -26.79 6.73 -48.32
CA GLY A 68 -25.80 5.66 -48.18
C GLY A 68 -25.35 4.98 -49.48
N ASN A 69 -25.97 5.30 -50.62
CA ASN A 69 -25.56 4.82 -51.95
C ASN A 69 -24.39 5.63 -52.54
N LYS A 70 -24.00 6.75 -51.91
CA LYS A 70 -22.95 7.66 -52.39
C LYS A 70 -21.56 7.30 -51.86
N PRO A 71 -20.47 7.65 -52.58
CA PRO A 71 -19.12 7.46 -52.07
C PRO A 71 -18.90 8.23 -50.75
N PRO A 72 -18.05 7.71 -49.84
CA PRO A 72 -17.87 8.28 -48.50
C PRO A 72 -17.33 9.71 -48.52
N GLU A 73 -16.66 10.10 -49.60
CA GLU A 73 -16.13 11.45 -49.82
C GLU A 73 -17.25 12.47 -50.10
N GLU A 74 -18.24 12.13 -50.93
CA GLU A 74 -19.45 12.94 -51.13
C GLU A 74 -20.26 13.07 -49.84
N LEU A 75 -20.39 11.98 -49.09
CA LEU A 75 -21.09 11.97 -47.80
C LEU A 75 -20.39 12.89 -46.79
N PHE A 76 -19.06 12.79 -46.67
CA PHE A 76 -18.27 13.67 -45.83
C PHE A 76 -18.40 15.14 -46.25
N MET A 77 -18.34 15.44 -47.55
CA MET A 77 -18.52 16.81 -48.06
C MET A 77 -19.94 17.34 -47.78
N THR A 78 -20.97 16.50 -47.95
CA THR A 78 -22.37 16.84 -47.65
C THR A 78 -22.56 17.18 -46.17
N VAL A 79 -22.00 16.37 -45.26
CA VAL A 79 -21.96 16.66 -43.82
C VAL A 79 -21.23 17.98 -43.56
N MET A 80 -20.03 18.15 -44.11
CA MET A 80 -19.20 19.33 -43.86
C MET A 80 -19.83 20.62 -44.38
N ASP A 81 -20.53 20.61 -45.51
CA ASP A 81 -21.25 21.78 -46.01
C ASP A 81 -22.49 22.08 -45.17
N ARG A 82 -23.27 21.07 -44.75
CA ARG A 82 -24.36 21.28 -43.78
C ARG A 82 -23.82 21.91 -42.48
N LEU A 83 -22.71 21.40 -41.93
CA LEU A 83 -22.06 21.96 -40.74
C LEU A 83 -21.50 23.38 -40.94
N LYS A 84 -21.15 23.81 -42.16
CA LYS A 84 -20.77 25.20 -42.48
C LYS A 84 -21.97 26.16 -42.50
N TYR A 85 -23.12 25.71 -42.99
CA TYR A 85 -24.34 26.53 -43.08
C TYR A 85 -25.14 26.58 -41.77
N LEU A 86 -25.03 25.56 -40.92
CA LEU A 86 -25.47 25.66 -39.54
C LEU A 86 -24.65 26.72 -38.80
N ASN A 87 -25.30 27.58 -38.01
CA ASN A 87 -24.67 28.63 -37.21
C ASN A 87 -23.94 28.07 -35.96
N LEU A 88 -23.15 27.00 -36.15
CA LEU A 88 -22.33 26.37 -35.14
C LEU A 88 -21.23 27.34 -34.72
N LYS A 89 -21.35 27.86 -33.50
CA LYS A 89 -20.30 28.66 -32.87
C LYS A 89 -19.05 27.80 -32.76
N ARG A 90 -18.03 28.13 -33.58
CA ARG A 90 -16.71 27.47 -33.54
C ARG A 90 -16.25 27.32 -32.10
N ALA A 91 -15.78 26.13 -31.74
CA ALA A 91 -15.30 25.86 -30.39
C ALA A 91 -14.22 26.88 -30.01
N ALA A 92 -14.29 27.42 -28.80
CA ALA A 92 -13.29 28.37 -28.31
C ALA A 92 -11.96 27.63 -28.11
N VAL A 93 -11.02 27.81 -29.04
CA VAL A 93 -9.71 27.16 -29.02
C VAL A 93 -8.91 27.69 -27.82
N LEU A 94 -8.39 26.78 -26.99
CA LEU A 94 -7.46 27.14 -25.93
C LEU A 94 -6.11 27.51 -26.54
N THR A 95 -5.54 28.63 -26.12
CA THR A 95 -4.21 29.06 -26.59
C THR A 95 -3.21 28.99 -25.45
N LYS A 96 -2.17 28.14 -25.60
CA LYS A 96 -1.03 28.08 -24.65
C LYS A 96 -0.28 29.42 -24.66
N LEU A 97 -0.16 30.07 -23.51
CA LEU A 97 0.45 31.39 -23.33
C LEU A 97 1.98 31.34 -23.15
N GLN A 98 2.61 30.27 -23.64
CA GLN A 98 4.06 30.07 -23.58
C GLN A 98 4.79 30.84 -24.69
N SER A 99 5.87 31.52 -24.30
CA SER A 99 6.94 32.12 -25.12
C SER A 99 8.06 31.10 -25.38
N THR A 100 8.74 31.20 -26.53
CA THR A 100 9.99 30.47 -26.80
C THR A 100 11.24 31.34 -26.61
N GLU A 101 11.05 32.60 -26.19
CA GLU A 101 12.06 33.66 -26.22
C GLU A 101 12.34 34.27 -24.83
N GLU A 102 11.42 34.08 -23.88
CA GLU A 102 11.53 34.55 -22.49
C GLU A 102 11.17 33.41 -21.53
N GLU A 103 12.11 32.99 -20.69
CA GLU A 103 11.89 32.02 -19.61
C GLU A 103 11.18 32.73 -18.44
N ILE A 104 9.88 32.48 -18.30
CA ILE A 104 9.07 33.06 -17.22
C ILE A 104 9.39 32.31 -15.92
N THR A 105 10.32 32.82 -15.10
CA THR A 105 10.73 32.12 -13.87
C THR A 105 9.59 31.98 -12.87
N ASP A 106 9.47 30.81 -12.22
CA ASP A 106 8.40 30.53 -11.24
C ASP A 106 8.40 31.47 -10.03
N ILE A 107 9.54 32.08 -9.73
CA ILE A 107 9.79 32.94 -8.57
C ILE A 107 9.08 34.32 -8.72
N MET A 108 8.65 34.68 -9.93
CA MET A 108 7.96 35.96 -10.19
C MET A 108 6.70 36.13 -9.34
N GLU A 109 6.46 37.36 -8.87
CA GLU A 109 5.24 37.69 -8.14
C GLU A 109 4.01 37.42 -9.00
N ASN A 110 2.96 36.86 -8.40
CA ASN A 110 1.71 36.53 -9.10
C ASN A 110 1.15 37.73 -9.88
N ASP A 111 1.33 38.94 -9.36
CA ASP A 111 0.81 40.16 -9.96
C ASP A 111 1.56 40.58 -11.24
N GLU A 112 2.83 40.22 -11.34
CA GLU A 112 3.72 40.44 -12.49
C GLU A 112 3.57 39.31 -13.53
N LEU A 113 3.51 38.05 -13.07
CA LEU A 113 3.21 36.88 -13.90
C LEU A 113 1.91 37.07 -14.70
N PHE A 114 0.85 37.59 -14.08
CA PHE A 114 -0.38 37.89 -14.82
C PHE A 114 -0.31 39.11 -15.74
N ARG A 115 0.74 39.94 -15.67
CA ARG A 115 0.99 41.02 -16.65
C ARG A 115 1.69 40.47 -17.89
N THR A 116 2.74 39.66 -17.73
CA THR A 116 3.45 39.02 -18.85
C THR A 116 2.53 38.07 -19.62
N LEU A 117 1.82 37.18 -18.91
CA LEU A 117 0.82 36.28 -19.50
C LEU A 117 -0.34 37.03 -20.19
N ALA A 118 -0.68 38.25 -19.76
CA ALA A 118 -1.71 39.07 -20.41
C ALA A 118 -1.23 39.77 -21.70
N SER A 119 0.08 39.80 -21.99
CA SER A 119 0.67 40.32 -23.22
C SER A 119 0.85 39.28 -24.33
N TYR A 120 0.94 37.97 -24.02
CA TYR A 120 1.19 36.95 -25.03
C TYR A 120 -0.04 36.64 -25.91
N LYS A 121 0.22 36.42 -27.20
CA LYS A 121 -0.74 35.86 -28.19
C LYS A 121 -2.11 36.56 -28.16
N LEU A 122 -2.09 37.89 -28.18
CA LEU A 122 -3.28 38.75 -28.17
C LEU A 122 -4.17 38.46 -29.38
N ILE A 123 -5.48 38.28 -29.16
CA ILE A 123 -6.47 38.15 -30.25
C ILE A 123 -6.57 39.44 -31.08
N ALA A 124 -6.35 40.60 -30.45
CA ALA A 124 -6.36 41.91 -31.10
C ALA A 124 -5.47 42.91 -30.34
N PRO A 125 -4.96 44.00 -30.95
CA PRO A 125 -3.97 44.91 -30.35
C PRO A 125 -4.35 45.60 -29.03
N ARG A 126 -5.63 45.58 -28.64
CA ARG A 126 -6.14 46.11 -27.36
C ARG A 126 -6.77 45.04 -26.45
N TYR A 127 -6.79 43.78 -26.89
CA TYR A 127 -7.42 42.67 -26.17
C TYR A 127 -6.39 41.96 -25.28
N ARG A 128 -6.25 42.42 -24.03
CA ARG A 128 -5.45 41.75 -23.00
C ARG A 128 -6.26 40.67 -22.30
N TRP A 129 -5.63 39.55 -21.98
CA TRP A 129 -6.25 38.49 -21.20
C TRP A 129 -6.53 38.93 -19.76
N GLN A 130 -7.64 38.47 -19.18
CA GLN A 130 -8.03 38.77 -17.80
C GLN A 130 -7.61 37.66 -16.85
N ARG A 131 -7.41 37.99 -15.57
CA ARG A 131 -7.19 36.98 -14.52
C ARG A 131 -8.47 36.14 -14.32
N SER A 132 -8.33 34.82 -14.19
CA SER A 132 -9.47 33.96 -13.86
C SER A 132 -9.77 33.99 -12.35
N ARG A 133 -10.92 33.42 -11.93
CA ARG A 133 -11.29 33.33 -10.51
C ARG A 133 -10.37 32.42 -9.68
N TRP A 134 -9.63 31.53 -10.35
CA TRP A 134 -8.70 30.59 -9.74
C TRP A 134 -7.31 31.21 -9.50
N GLY A 135 -7.04 32.40 -10.06
CA GLY A 135 -5.72 33.03 -9.97
C GLY A 135 -4.64 32.09 -10.51
N ARG A 136 -3.60 31.82 -9.71
CA ARG A 136 -2.53 30.86 -10.03
C ARG A 136 -2.89 29.41 -9.65
N THR A 137 -4.01 29.12 -8.98
CA THR A 137 -4.36 27.72 -8.63
C THR A 137 -4.83 26.93 -9.85
N CYS A 138 -4.43 25.67 -9.93
CA CYS A 138 -4.78 24.76 -11.02
C CYS A 138 -6.26 24.31 -10.92
N PRO A 139 -7.14 24.65 -11.88
CA PRO A 139 -8.57 24.31 -11.78
C PRO A 139 -8.85 22.80 -11.94
N VAL A 140 -7.90 22.04 -12.49
CA VAL A 140 -8.02 20.57 -12.64
C VAL A 140 -7.76 19.87 -11.31
N THR A 141 -6.60 20.10 -10.68
CA THR A 141 -6.31 19.50 -9.36
C THR A 141 -7.28 19.98 -8.30
N LEU A 142 -7.78 21.21 -8.40
CA LEU A 142 -8.84 21.72 -7.52
C LEU A 142 -10.14 20.90 -7.63
N LYS A 143 -10.46 20.36 -8.81
CA LYS A 143 -11.62 19.47 -9.02
C LYS A 143 -11.38 18.06 -8.47
N GLU A 144 -10.12 17.64 -8.40
CA GLU A 144 -9.70 16.41 -7.72
C GLU A 144 -9.62 16.55 -6.20
N GLY A 145 -9.52 17.78 -5.66
CA GLY A 145 -9.41 18.07 -4.22
C GLY A 145 -8.01 18.46 -3.74
N ASN A 146 -7.14 18.97 -4.62
CA ASN A 146 -5.78 19.39 -4.28
C ASN A 146 -5.48 20.83 -4.74
N ILE A 147 -5.07 21.70 -3.80
CA ILE A 147 -4.62 23.07 -4.10
C ILE A 147 -3.14 23.03 -4.51
N PHE A 148 -2.89 22.95 -5.82
CA PHE A 148 -1.54 23.17 -6.36
C PHE A 148 -1.47 24.49 -7.14
N PRO A 149 -0.38 25.27 -7.00
CA PRO A 149 -0.10 26.37 -7.90
C PRO A 149 0.18 25.82 -9.30
N GLY A 150 -0.28 26.54 -10.31
CA GLY A 150 0.06 26.31 -11.70
C GLY A 150 1.38 26.97 -12.07
N LEU A 151 2.12 26.29 -12.93
CA LEU A 151 3.38 26.73 -13.50
C LEU A 151 3.12 27.69 -14.69
N PRO A 152 4.04 28.63 -14.97
CA PRO A 152 3.90 29.57 -16.07
C PRO A 152 3.83 28.86 -17.43
N ASP A 153 4.69 27.87 -17.68
CA ASP A 153 4.77 27.12 -18.94
C ASP A 153 3.46 26.45 -19.37
N PHE A 154 2.71 25.94 -18.40
CA PHE A 154 1.43 25.28 -18.63
C PHE A 154 0.24 26.27 -18.62
N SER A 155 0.48 27.58 -18.62
CA SER A 155 -0.58 28.58 -18.64
C SER A 155 -1.30 28.64 -19.99
N VAL A 156 -2.64 28.68 -19.92
CA VAL A 156 -3.52 28.75 -21.10
C VAL A 156 -4.51 29.91 -20.99
N SER A 157 -4.88 30.44 -22.14
CA SER A 157 -6.03 31.34 -22.27
C SER A 157 -7.26 30.59 -22.79
N PHE A 158 -8.41 30.86 -22.18
CA PHE A 158 -9.71 30.36 -22.62
C PHE A 158 -10.81 31.36 -22.26
N LEU A 159 -11.72 31.65 -23.21
CA LEU A 159 -12.82 32.62 -23.04
C LEU A 159 -12.41 33.96 -22.40
N GLY A 160 -11.25 34.50 -22.82
CA GLY A 160 -10.71 35.78 -22.36
C GLY A 160 -9.97 35.74 -21.02
N LYS A 161 -9.81 34.57 -20.39
CA LYS A 161 -9.19 34.41 -19.07
C LYS A 161 -7.94 33.54 -19.08
N ILE A 162 -6.99 33.87 -18.20
CA ILE A 162 -5.74 33.13 -17.94
C ILE A 162 -5.99 32.06 -16.88
N TYR A 163 -5.54 30.83 -17.17
CA TYR A 163 -5.55 29.69 -16.24
C TYR A 163 -4.12 29.12 -16.18
N CYS A 164 -3.54 29.08 -14.99
CA CYS A 164 -2.27 28.39 -14.74
C CYS A 164 -2.58 26.93 -14.38
N LEU A 165 -1.76 25.98 -14.85
CA LEU A 165 -1.97 24.54 -14.67
C LEU A 165 -0.70 23.92 -14.06
N SER A 166 -0.84 22.91 -13.21
CA SER A 166 0.27 22.37 -12.40
C SER A 166 1.13 21.34 -13.13
N SER A 167 0.59 20.63 -14.12
CA SER A 167 1.28 19.58 -14.86
C SER A 167 0.85 19.51 -16.32
N GLU A 168 1.64 18.83 -17.14
CA GLU A 168 1.29 18.57 -18.54
C GLU A 168 0.04 17.67 -18.67
N GLU A 169 -0.25 16.84 -17.67
CA GLU A 169 -1.45 16.00 -17.59
C GLU A 169 -2.71 16.82 -17.30
N ALA A 170 -2.62 17.76 -16.35
CA ALA A 170 -3.66 18.76 -16.10
C ALA A 170 -3.89 19.64 -17.35
N LEU A 171 -2.84 19.93 -18.11
CA LEU A 171 -2.93 20.62 -19.39
C LEU A 171 -3.63 19.77 -20.46
N LYS A 172 -3.27 18.49 -20.61
CA LYS A 172 -3.93 17.57 -21.57
C LYS A 172 -5.43 17.42 -21.28
N THR A 173 -5.81 17.20 -20.01
CA THR A 173 -7.22 17.06 -19.61
C THR A 173 -8.03 18.36 -19.78
N PHE A 174 -7.46 19.52 -19.41
CA PHE A 174 -8.11 20.82 -19.60
C PHE A 174 -8.22 21.23 -21.07
N LEU A 175 -7.25 20.85 -21.93
CA LEU A 175 -7.31 21.06 -23.38
C LEU A 175 -8.41 20.21 -24.04
N LEU A 176 -8.60 18.96 -23.62
CA LEU A 176 -9.65 18.08 -24.13
C LEU A 176 -11.05 18.59 -23.76
N ASN A 177 -11.27 18.94 -22.49
CA ASN A 177 -12.58 19.42 -22.01
C ASN A 177 -12.43 20.42 -20.86
N PRO A 178 -12.40 21.74 -21.12
CA PRO A 178 -12.31 22.74 -20.04
C PRO A 178 -13.64 22.94 -19.29
N ARG A 179 -14.79 22.57 -19.89
CA ARG A 179 -16.13 22.86 -19.35
C ARG A 179 -16.39 22.31 -17.92
N PRO A 180 -16.02 21.07 -17.56
CA PRO A 180 -16.32 20.51 -16.23
C PRO A 180 -15.63 21.22 -15.06
N TYR A 181 -14.55 21.96 -15.33
CA TYR A 181 -13.79 22.72 -14.34
C TYR A 181 -14.29 24.17 -14.18
N LEU A 182 -15.06 24.67 -15.15
CA LEU A 182 -15.43 26.08 -15.27
C LEU A 182 -16.93 26.36 -15.09
N LEU A 183 -17.78 25.35 -15.29
CA LEU A 183 -19.23 25.43 -15.09
C LEU A 183 -19.63 25.02 -13.66
N PRO A 184 -20.78 25.48 -13.14
CA PRO A 184 -21.36 24.96 -11.90
C PRO A 184 -21.66 23.45 -11.98
N PRO A 185 -21.42 22.66 -10.91
CA PRO A 185 -20.74 23.01 -9.68
C PRO A 185 -19.22 23.14 -9.88
N MET A 186 -18.74 24.40 -9.76
CA MET A 186 -17.33 24.75 -9.90
C MET A 186 -16.52 24.04 -8.81
N PRO A 187 -15.25 23.66 -9.07
CA PRO A 187 -14.37 23.15 -8.04
C PRO A 187 -14.18 24.21 -6.94
N ALA A 188 -14.63 23.88 -5.73
CA ALA A 188 -14.33 24.61 -4.52
C ALA A 188 -12.95 24.18 -4.00
N PRO A 189 -12.24 25.00 -3.22
CA PRO A 189 -11.06 24.53 -2.51
C PRO A 189 -11.43 23.34 -1.59
N PRO A 190 -10.57 22.31 -1.49
CA PRO A 190 -10.69 21.31 -0.45
C PRO A 190 -10.62 21.97 0.94
N PHE A 191 -11.06 21.21 1.94
CA PHE A 191 -11.04 21.64 3.33
C PHE A 191 -10.21 20.63 4.14
N LYS A 192 -8.87 20.66 3.97
CA LYS A 192 -7.93 19.86 4.75
C LYS A 192 -7.41 20.71 5.90
N VAL A 193 -7.87 20.45 7.13
CA VAL A 193 -7.68 21.37 8.25
C VAL A 193 -7.21 20.63 9.49
N PHE A 194 -6.14 21.13 10.13
CA PHE A 194 -5.75 20.65 11.47
C PHE A 194 -6.31 21.61 12.52
N ILE A 195 -6.91 21.07 13.59
CA ILE A 195 -7.54 21.88 14.65
C ILE A 195 -6.85 21.61 15.99
N PHE A 196 -6.31 22.68 16.57
CA PHE A 196 -5.49 22.67 17.79
C PHE A 196 -6.10 23.50 18.90
N GLY A 197 -5.59 23.26 20.10
CA GLY A 197 -5.93 23.98 21.32
C GLY A 197 -5.89 23.08 22.55
N PRO A 198 -5.96 23.69 23.74
CA PRO A 198 -6.03 22.96 25.01
C PRO A 198 -7.30 22.12 25.12
N GLN A 199 -7.31 21.18 26.08
CA GLN A 199 -8.49 20.36 26.37
C GLN A 199 -9.67 21.22 26.85
N SER A 200 -10.90 20.69 26.72
CA SER A 200 -12.16 21.33 27.15
C SER A 200 -12.51 22.66 26.44
N SER A 201 -11.77 23.02 25.38
CA SER A 201 -11.94 24.22 24.53
C SER A 201 -13.01 24.10 23.43
N GLY A 202 -13.51 22.89 23.15
CA GLY A 202 -14.53 22.64 22.12
C GLY A 202 -14.00 22.37 20.71
N LYS A 203 -12.72 21.97 20.55
CA LYS A 203 -12.13 21.51 19.28
C LYS A 203 -13.06 20.56 18.52
N THR A 204 -13.41 19.42 19.13
CA THR A 204 -14.20 18.36 18.48
C THR A 204 -15.58 18.83 18.02
N THR A 205 -16.26 19.70 18.78
CA THR A 205 -17.52 20.32 18.33
C THR A 205 -17.31 21.27 17.15
N LEU A 206 -16.19 22.00 17.10
CA LEU A 206 -15.81 22.81 15.94
C LEU A 206 -15.47 21.92 14.73
N CYS A 207 -14.78 20.81 14.93
CA CYS A 207 -14.46 19.82 13.88
C CYS A 207 -15.74 19.29 13.22
N HIS A 208 -16.75 18.88 14.01
CA HIS A 208 -18.03 18.39 13.47
C HIS A 208 -18.80 19.49 12.74
N LEU A 209 -18.93 20.70 13.32
CA LEU A 209 -19.61 21.82 12.67
C LEU A 209 -18.95 22.23 11.34
N LEU A 210 -17.62 22.17 11.26
CA LEU A 210 -16.90 22.42 10.00
C LEU A 210 -17.05 21.26 9.01
N ALA A 211 -17.06 20.00 9.47
CA ALA A 211 -17.28 18.83 8.63
C ALA A 211 -18.66 18.86 7.95
N GLU A 212 -19.72 19.26 8.67
CA GLU A 212 -21.07 19.43 8.12
C GLU A 212 -21.11 20.54 7.04
N ASN A 213 -20.56 21.71 7.34
CA ASN A 213 -20.60 22.87 6.43
C ASN A 213 -19.73 22.68 5.17
N TYR A 214 -18.55 22.06 5.29
CA TYR A 214 -17.59 21.88 4.20
C TYR A 214 -17.56 20.45 3.60
N LYS A 215 -18.42 19.55 4.08
CA LYS A 215 -18.55 18.13 3.65
C LYS A 215 -17.27 17.29 3.83
N GLY A 216 -16.45 17.61 4.83
CA GLY A 216 -15.24 16.87 5.16
C GLY A 216 -15.49 15.64 6.05
N LYS A 217 -14.53 14.71 6.15
CA LYS A 217 -14.51 13.72 7.25
C LYS A 217 -13.79 14.31 8.46
N VAL A 218 -14.29 14.08 9.68
CA VAL A 218 -13.44 14.24 10.89
C VAL A 218 -12.58 12.99 11.04
N ILE A 219 -11.29 13.19 11.29
CA ILE A 219 -10.32 12.15 11.66
C ILE A 219 -9.77 12.56 13.03
N ASP A 220 -10.13 11.84 14.07
CA ASP A 220 -9.55 12.06 15.41
C ASP A 220 -8.26 11.24 15.54
N TYR A 221 -7.13 11.93 15.69
CA TYR A 221 -5.81 11.30 15.77
C TYR A 221 -5.74 10.30 16.94
N ALA A 222 -6.35 10.65 18.08
CA ALA A 222 -6.29 9.84 19.30
C ALA A 222 -6.97 8.48 19.14
N THR A 223 -8.16 8.43 18.53
CA THR A 223 -8.92 7.17 18.34
C THR A 223 -8.48 6.34 17.14
N PHE A 224 -7.95 6.94 16.07
CA PHE A 224 -7.57 6.20 14.86
C PHE A 224 -6.09 5.84 14.77
N VAL A 225 -5.17 6.73 15.19
CA VAL A 225 -3.72 6.48 15.05
C VAL A 225 -3.17 5.67 16.21
N GLN A 226 -3.52 6.00 17.47
CA GLN A 226 -2.93 5.32 18.63
C GLN A 226 -3.20 3.81 18.65
N PRO A 227 -4.44 3.30 18.49
CA PRO A 227 -4.67 1.85 18.57
C PRO A 227 -4.03 1.06 17.41
N ARG A 228 -3.79 1.69 16.25
CA ARG A 228 -3.00 1.08 15.15
C ARG A 228 -1.51 1.05 15.49
N PHE A 229 -0.99 2.11 16.12
CA PHE A 229 0.40 2.21 16.56
C PHE A 229 0.71 1.26 17.72
N ASP A 230 -0.16 1.20 18.74
CA ASP A 230 -0.06 0.27 19.87
C ASP A 230 -0.06 -1.20 19.37
N LYS A 231 -0.92 -1.52 18.39
CA LYS A 231 -0.95 -2.83 17.75
C LYS A 231 0.34 -3.14 16.97
N ALA A 232 0.95 -2.13 16.34
CA ALA A 232 2.21 -2.27 15.61
C ALA A 232 3.42 -2.45 16.56
N LEU A 233 3.42 -1.77 17.71
CA LEU A 233 4.34 -2.03 18.81
C LEU A 233 4.16 -3.47 19.34
N GLU A 234 2.92 -3.90 19.57
CA GLU A 234 2.61 -5.27 20.00
C GLU A 234 3.14 -6.34 19.06
N THR A 235 3.10 -6.13 17.73
CA THR A 235 3.72 -7.06 16.77
C THR A 235 5.24 -7.02 16.84
N LEU A 236 5.86 -5.84 16.85
CA LEU A 236 7.32 -5.72 16.94
C LEU A 236 7.87 -6.34 18.23
N VAL A 237 7.18 -6.21 19.35
CA VAL A 237 7.53 -6.88 20.62
C VAL A 237 7.42 -8.40 20.51
N LYS A 238 6.44 -8.94 19.78
CA LYS A 238 6.30 -10.40 19.56
C LYS A 238 7.41 -10.92 18.63
N ASP A 239 7.72 -10.19 17.57
CA ASP A 239 8.73 -10.57 16.58
C ASP A 239 10.14 -10.51 17.20
N THR A 240 10.47 -9.45 17.93
CA THR A 240 11.74 -9.34 18.68
C THR A 240 11.87 -10.37 19.80
N ILE A 241 10.77 -10.77 20.45
CA ILE A 241 10.78 -11.92 21.37
C ILE A 241 11.08 -13.22 20.62
N ALA A 242 10.50 -13.46 19.44
CA ALA A 242 10.79 -14.65 18.64
C ALA A 242 12.28 -14.69 18.23
N GLU A 243 12.83 -13.61 17.69
CA GLU A 243 14.26 -13.49 17.35
C GLU A 243 15.17 -13.67 18.58
N ALA A 244 14.78 -13.12 19.74
CA ALA A 244 15.49 -13.33 21.00
C ALA A 244 15.44 -14.80 21.46
N THR A 245 14.31 -15.50 21.29
CA THR A 245 14.23 -16.93 21.61
C THR A 245 15.15 -17.76 20.70
N GLU A 246 15.16 -17.49 19.40
CA GLU A 246 16.04 -18.19 18.44
C GLU A 246 17.52 -17.97 18.74
N THR A 247 17.92 -16.72 18.99
CA THR A 247 19.32 -16.36 19.27
C THR A 247 19.77 -16.91 20.62
N ALA A 248 18.91 -16.89 21.65
CA ALA A 248 19.19 -17.54 22.94
C ALA A 248 19.31 -19.06 22.82
N ILE A 249 18.42 -19.73 22.06
CA ILE A 249 18.49 -21.19 21.83
C ILE A 249 19.79 -21.55 21.10
N LYS A 250 20.19 -20.79 20.06
CA LYS A 250 21.46 -20.98 19.35
C LYS A 250 22.66 -20.82 20.29
N ALA A 251 22.73 -19.72 21.06
CA ALA A 251 23.81 -19.47 22.01
C ALA A 251 23.92 -20.50 23.14
N VAL A 252 22.79 -21.02 23.64
CA VAL A 252 22.78 -22.09 24.66
C VAL A 252 23.20 -23.43 24.08
N ARG A 253 22.78 -23.78 22.85
CA ARG A 253 23.26 -24.98 22.14
C ARG A 253 24.78 -24.96 21.92
N GLU A 254 25.34 -23.82 21.47
CA GLU A 254 26.78 -23.64 21.33
C GLU A 254 27.53 -23.79 22.67
N ARG A 255 27.03 -23.15 23.75
CA ARG A 255 27.60 -23.28 25.09
C ARG A 255 27.56 -24.73 25.60
N LEU A 256 26.48 -25.46 25.35
CA LEU A 256 26.36 -26.87 25.73
C LEU A 256 27.30 -27.77 24.91
N PHE A 257 27.44 -27.52 23.61
CA PHE A 257 28.40 -28.21 22.75
C PHE A 257 29.85 -28.00 23.23
N ILE A 258 30.23 -26.77 23.59
CA ILE A 258 31.55 -26.46 24.19
C ILE A 258 31.72 -27.15 25.55
N LYS A 259 30.70 -27.09 26.45
CA LYS A 259 30.69 -27.81 27.74
C LYS A 259 30.88 -29.33 27.52
N LEU A 260 30.28 -29.93 26.48
CA LEU A 260 30.41 -31.35 26.13
C LEU A 260 31.78 -31.70 25.52
N GLN A 261 32.32 -30.88 24.63
CA GLN A 261 33.69 -31.07 24.10
C GLN A 261 34.73 -31.00 25.22
N ALA A 262 34.63 -30.01 26.13
CA ALA A 262 35.51 -29.89 27.28
C ALA A 262 35.41 -31.11 28.22
N LYS A 263 34.20 -31.62 28.48
CA LYS A 263 34.01 -32.88 29.23
C LYS A 263 34.66 -34.08 28.54
N LYS A 264 34.48 -34.25 27.21
CA LYS A 264 35.08 -35.33 26.42
C LYS A 264 36.63 -35.26 26.43
N GLN A 265 37.20 -34.04 26.35
CA GLN A 265 38.64 -33.81 26.49
C GLN A 265 39.15 -34.09 27.91
N ALA A 266 38.46 -33.62 28.95
CA ALA A 266 38.84 -33.88 30.35
C ALA A 266 38.82 -35.38 30.67
N GLN A 267 37.81 -36.11 30.18
CA GLN A 267 37.73 -37.58 30.30
C GLN A 267 38.83 -38.31 29.52
N SER A 268 39.24 -37.81 28.33
CA SER A 268 40.35 -38.43 27.60
C SER A 268 41.69 -38.16 28.28
N THR A 269 41.92 -36.98 28.84
CA THR A 269 43.13 -36.69 29.64
C THR A 269 43.17 -37.47 30.95
N LEU A 270 42.03 -37.66 31.64
CA LEU A 270 41.95 -38.54 32.81
C LEU A 270 42.31 -39.98 32.44
N ARG A 271 41.74 -40.54 31.37
CA ARG A 271 42.07 -41.89 30.87
C ARG A 271 43.52 -42.05 30.42
N ILE A 272 44.19 -40.97 30.02
CA ILE A 272 45.63 -40.99 29.72
C ILE A 272 46.44 -41.02 31.03
N LEU A 273 46.07 -40.20 32.02
CA LEU A 273 46.70 -40.19 33.34
C LEU A 273 46.51 -41.53 34.09
N GLU A 274 45.30 -42.09 34.09
CA GLU A 274 44.99 -43.42 34.66
C GLU A 274 45.95 -44.48 34.09
N ARG A 275 46.10 -44.54 32.75
CA ARG A 275 47.04 -45.43 32.06
C ARG A 275 48.51 -45.14 32.32
N GLU A 276 48.86 -43.93 32.76
CA GLU A 276 50.22 -43.58 33.21
C GLU A 276 50.47 -43.91 34.69
N PHE A 277 49.43 -44.05 35.51
CA PHE A 277 49.52 -44.56 36.88
C PHE A 277 49.55 -46.09 36.91
N GLU A 278 48.67 -46.77 36.15
CA GLU A 278 48.69 -48.23 35.98
C GLU A 278 50.08 -48.74 35.53
N LYS A 279 50.75 -47.99 34.63
CA LYS A 279 52.12 -48.28 34.17
C LYS A 279 53.23 -48.00 35.19
N LYS A 280 52.93 -47.38 36.33
CA LYS A 280 53.92 -47.06 37.39
C LYS A 280 53.79 -47.96 38.62
N GLU A 281 52.66 -48.67 38.80
CA GLU A 281 52.49 -49.61 39.92
C GLU A 281 53.03 -51.03 39.66
N TYR A 282 53.33 -51.39 38.40
CA TYR A 282 53.72 -52.76 38.03
C TYR A 282 55.21 -53.11 38.15
N ASP A 283 56.06 -52.21 38.67
CA ASP A 283 57.53 -52.33 38.60
C ASP A 283 58.22 -52.46 39.99
N LYS A 284 57.74 -53.37 40.88
CA LYS A 284 58.47 -53.67 42.15
C LYS A 284 58.25 -55.00 42.90
N PHE A 285 58.52 -56.14 42.24
CA PHE A 285 59.19 -57.33 42.85
C PHE A 285 58.45 -58.14 43.99
N PRO A 286 58.96 -59.32 44.45
CA PRO A 286 58.07 -60.48 44.70
C PRO A 286 58.24 -61.16 46.08
N SER A 287 57.56 -62.30 46.30
CA SER A 287 57.87 -63.23 47.40
C SER A 287 57.42 -64.69 47.15
N ASP A 288 58.34 -65.64 47.27
CA ASP A 288 58.04 -66.96 47.88
C ASP A 288 57.65 -66.74 49.37
N GLY A 289 56.91 -67.60 50.06
CA GLY A 289 56.33 -68.89 49.69
C GLY A 289 56.44 -69.90 50.84
N PHE A 290 55.34 -70.48 51.31
CA PHE A 290 55.33 -71.61 52.27
C PHE A 290 54.07 -72.47 52.12
N LYS A 291 54.14 -73.76 52.52
CA LYS A 291 53.08 -74.77 52.32
C LYS A 291 52.71 -75.51 53.60
N SER A 292 51.42 -75.75 53.80
CA SER A 292 50.82 -76.94 54.46
C SER A 292 49.29 -76.78 54.53
N LEU A 293 48.45 -77.82 54.53
CA LEU A 293 48.45 -79.17 53.93
C LEU A 293 47.00 -79.69 54.08
N GLU A 294 46.61 -80.75 53.35
CA GLU A 294 45.29 -81.41 53.41
C GLU A 294 44.12 -80.54 52.90
N GLU A 295 43.08 -81.05 52.22
CA GLU A 295 42.72 -82.45 51.93
C GLU A 295 42.39 -82.63 50.42
N SER A 296 42.18 -83.88 49.97
CA SER A 296 41.71 -84.25 48.61
C SER A 296 40.34 -84.97 48.74
N GLN A 297 39.56 -85.38 47.73
CA GLN A 297 39.77 -85.61 46.29
C GLN A 297 38.39 -85.86 45.63
N SER A 298 38.23 -85.68 44.30
CA SER A 298 37.09 -86.21 43.49
C SER A 298 35.64 -85.75 43.87
N SER A 299 34.58 -85.94 43.08
CA SER A 299 34.40 -86.09 41.62
C SER A 299 32.92 -85.86 41.24
N PHE A 300 32.67 -85.45 39.99
CA PHE A 300 31.62 -85.96 39.07
C PHE A 300 30.30 -86.51 39.66
N ASP A 301 29.15 -85.92 39.29
CA ASP A 301 27.96 -86.72 38.94
C ASP A 301 26.97 -85.99 38.00
N GLU A 302 26.09 -86.75 37.35
CA GLU A 302 25.10 -86.31 36.36
C GLU A 302 23.66 -86.24 36.93
N ALA A 303 22.78 -85.43 36.31
CA ALA A 303 21.34 -85.66 36.33
C ALA A 303 20.63 -85.01 35.13
N PHE A 304 19.76 -85.76 34.46
CA PHE A 304 19.01 -85.38 33.25
C PHE A 304 17.59 -84.84 33.54
N THR A 305 16.86 -84.51 32.46
CA THR A 305 15.39 -84.39 32.27
C THR A 305 14.81 -82.97 32.21
N HIS A 306 13.91 -82.61 31.29
CA HIS A 306 13.43 -83.29 30.06
C HIS A 306 12.95 -82.25 29.01
N GLU A 307 12.91 -82.65 27.73
CA GLU A 307 12.44 -81.87 26.55
C GLU A 307 11.24 -82.59 25.86
N PRO A 308 10.59 -82.03 24.81
CA PRO A 308 10.39 -80.62 24.45
C PRO A 308 8.90 -80.19 24.62
N PRO A 309 7.89 -80.41 23.73
CA PRO A 309 7.79 -80.48 22.24
C PRO A 309 6.74 -79.55 21.56
N LYS A 310 7.07 -79.03 20.35
CA LYS A 310 6.18 -78.82 19.16
C LYS A 310 5.04 -77.78 19.23
N ASP A 311 4.52 -77.20 18.13
CA ASP A 311 4.86 -77.07 16.68
C ASP A 311 4.16 -75.77 16.18
N GLY A 312 4.43 -75.12 15.03
CA GLY A 312 5.44 -75.34 13.99
C GLY A 312 4.98 -74.85 12.59
N SER A 313 5.65 -73.83 12.02
CA SER A 313 5.62 -73.40 10.58
C SER A 313 6.61 -72.22 10.42
N LEU A 314 7.58 -72.11 9.48
CA LEU A 314 7.77 -72.58 8.09
C LEU A 314 6.82 -71.93 7.05
N GLU A 315 7.25 -71.58 5.84
CA GLU A 315 8.62 -71.56 5.24
C GLU A 315 9.19 -70.09 5.24
N ASP A 316 10.20 -69.59 4.48
CA ASP A 316 10.97 -70.18 3.38
C ASP A 316 12.40 -69.61 3.06
N LYS A 317 13.19 -70.46 2.36
CA LYS A 317 14.22 -70.29 1.28
C LYS A 317 14.92 -68.93 1.01
N GLU A 318 16.26 -68.86 0.99
CA GLU A 318 17.24 -69.07 -0.15
C GLU A 318 17.50 -67.80 -1.01
N ASP A 319 18.70 -67.50 -1.56
CA ASP A 319 20.06 -68.05 -1.37
C ASP A 319 21.15 -66.96 -1.66
N LYS A 320 22.43 -67.38 -1.73
CA LYS A 320 23.68 -66.59 -1.78
C LYS A 320 24.13 -66.12 -3.18
N LYS A 321 25.14 -65.20 -3.13
CA LYS A 321 26.08 -64.74 -4.18
C LYS A 321 25.51 -63.66 -5.11
N SER A 322 26.32 -62.72 -5.62
CA SER A 322 27.80 -62.73 -5.78
C SER A 322 28.58 -61.71 -4.94
N SER A 323 29.88 -61.99 -4.80
CA SER A 323 30.92 -61.15 -4.18
C SER A 323 31.85 -60.54 -5.26
N GLU A 324 32.88 -59.80 -4.83
CA GLU A 324 33.95 -59.12 -5.61
C GLU A 324 33.61 -57.70 -6.12
N ASN A 325 34.50 -56.70 -6.27
CA ASN A 325 35.90 -56.42 -5.82
C ASN A 325 36.25 -54.97 -6.30
N VAL A 326 37.00 -54.03 -5.68
CA VAL A 326 37.49 -53.65 -4.32
C VAL A 326 37.75 -52.10 -4.37
N PHE A 327 38.02 -51.42 -3.24
CA PHE A 327 38.41 -50.00 -3.05
C PHE A 327 37.24 -48.98 -3.02
N ASP A 328 36.88 -48.28 -1.93
CA ASP A 328 37.58 -47.76 -0.73
C ASP A 328 38.26 -46.39 -0.93
N ASP A 329 37.55 -45.29 -0.60
CA ASP A 329 38.12 -44.08 0.00
C ASP A 329 37.04 -43.28 0.78
N GLN A 330 37.47 -42.23 1.49
CA GLN A 330 36.83 -41.68 2.70
C GLN A 330 35.80 -40.55 2.47
N SER A 331 34.77 -40.47 3.32
CA SER A 331 34.09 -39.19 3.65
C SER A 331 33.23 -39.20 4.93
N SER A 332 32.61 -40.33 5.30
CA SER A 332 31.56 -40.40 6.34
C SER A 332 32.07 -40.40 7.80
N LYS A 333 32.53 -39.25 8.30
CA LYS A 333 32.87 -39.04 9.74
C LYS A 333 32.38 -37.74 10.38
N THR A 334 31.47 -37.01 9.72
CA THR A 334 30.74 -35.88 10.32
C THR A 334 29.45 -36.32 11.04
N ASP A 335 28.75 -37.31 10.49
CA ASP A 335 27.31 -37.49 10.69
C ASP A 335 26.94 -38.39 11.90
N THR A 336 27.75 -38.36 12.96
CA THR A 336 27.57 -39.22 14.17
C THR A 336 27.81 -38.48 15.50
N LEU A 337 27.69 -37.14 15.49
CA LEU A 337 27.95 -36.29 16.66
C LEU A 337 26.73 -35.50 17.17
N GLU A 338 25.58 -35.56 16.48
CA GLU A 338 24.39 -34.78 16.84
C GLU A 338 23.50 -35.47 17.91
N ASP A 339 23.38 -36.81 17.87
CA ASP A 339 22.50 -37.64 18.74
C ASP A 339 22.90 -37.73 20.23
N SER A 340 23.52 -36.69 20.81
CA SER A 340 23.88 -36.68 22.25
C SER A 340 23.87 -35.28 22.89
N ILE A 341 22.94 -34.42 22.45
CA ILE A 341 22.61 -33.14 23.09
C ILE A 341 21.16 -33.23 23.59
N GLU A 342 20.92 -32.90 24.86
CA GLU A 342 19.55 -32.79 25.39
C GLU A 342 18.81 -31.66 24.68
N ASP A 343 17.57 -31.90 24.23
CA ASP A 343 16.79 -30.95 23.42
C ASP A 343 16.63 -29.59 24.12
N VAL A 344 17.39 -28.59 23.65
CA VAL A 344 17.29 -27.22 24.13
C VAL A 344 15.99 -26.62 23.58
N THR A 345 14.95 -26.71 24.41
CA THR A 345 13.63 -26.10 24.24
C THR A 345 13.59 -24.68 24.80
N ALA A 346 12.53 -23.93 24.46
CA ALA A 346 12.35 -22.54 24.90
C ALA A 346 12.19 -22.36 26.43
N GLU A 347 11.90 -23.44 27.17
CA GLU A 347 11.70 -23.43 28.63
C GLU A 347 13.01 -23.58 29.43
N HIS A 348 14.16 -23.76 28.76
CA HIS A 348 15.44 -23.93 29.43
C HIS A 348 15.85 -22.66 30.23
N PRO A 349 16.31 -22.77 31.49
CA PRO A 349 16.49 -21.59 32.36
C PRO A 349 17.53 -20.57 31.85
N GLU A 350 18.63 -21.01 31.21
CA GLU A 350 19.58 -20.07 30.58
C GLU A 350 18.93 -19.31 29.40
N VAL A 351 17.98 -19.92 28.68
CA VAL A 351 17.23 -19.29 27.57
C VAL A 351 16.22 -18.29 28.12
N LEU A 352 15.45 -18.66 29.15
CA LEU A 352 14.50 -17.78 29.82
C LEU A 352 15.18 -16.54 30.41
N SER A 353 16.38 -16.65 30.99
CA SER A 353 17.12 -15.47 31.47
C SER A 353 17.53 -14.51 30.34
N MET A 354 17.95 -15.03 29.18
CA MET A 354 18.29 -14.18 28.03
C MET A 354 17.05 -13.52 27.43
N ILE A 355 15.92 -14.23 27.35
CA ILE A 355 14.63 -13.66 26.93
C ILE A 355 14.17 -12.58 27.93
N GLU A 356 14.31 -12.81 29.24
CA GLU A 356 13.96 -11.79 30.24
C GLU A 356 14.80 -10.52 30.13
N GLU A 357 16.10 -10.64 29.82
CA GLU A 357 16.98 -9.48 29.61
C GLU A 357 16.63 -8.73 28.32
N THR A 358 16.38 -9.43 27.21
CA THR A 358 15.92 -8.77 25.97
C THR A 358 14.53 -8.17 26.12
N VAL A 359 13.60 -8.79 26.84
CA VAL A 359 12.26 -8.25 27.14
C VAL A 359 12.30 -7.04 28.09
N LYS A 360 13.35 -6.90 28.91
CA LYS A 360 13.60 -5.66 29.67
C LYS A 360 14.10 -4.57 28.73
N MET A 361 15.02 -4.88 27.82
CA MET A 361 15.51 -3.93 26.81
C MET A 361 14.43 -3.49 25.81
N THR A 362 13.59 -4.40 25.30
CA THR A 362 12.54 -4.04 24.32
C THR A 362 11.40 -3.22 24.91
N LYS A 363 11.24 -3.18 26.24
CA LYS A 363 10.34 -2.23 26.92
C LYS A 363 10.85 -0.79 26.90
N ASP A 364 12.17 -0.60 26.80
CA ASP A 364 12.79 0.71 26.62
C ASP A 364 12.95 1.07 25.13
N MET A 365 12.92 0.07 24.23
CA MET A 365 12.89 0.26 22.77
C MET A 365 11.50 0.59 22.25
N ASN A 366 11.17 1.89 22.25
CA ASN A 366 10.26 2.42 21.25
C ASN A 366 10.83 2.21 19.83
N PHE A 367 10.01 2.31 18.78
CA PHE A 367 10.51 2.46 17.40
C PHE A 367 11.62 3.51 17.34
N GLU A 368 12.68 3.27 16.55
CA GLU A 368 13.79 4.23 16.36
C GLU A 368 13.28 5.62 15.89
N GLN A 369 12.20 5.62 15.09
CA GLN A 369 11.45 6.80 14.68
C GLN A 369 9.95 6.58 14.89
N PRO A 370 9.40 6.83 16.10
CA PRO A 370 7.98 6.57 16.38
C PRO A 370 7.08 7.51 15.57
N TYR A 371 7.56 8.73 15.30
CA TYR A 371 6.86 9.72 14.49
C TYR A 371 6.76 9.33 13.01
N GLU A 372 7.68 8.53 12.48
CA GLU A 372 7.53 7.99 11.12
C GLU A 372 6.39 6.97 11.05
N LYS A 373 6.32 6.03 12.01
CA LYS A 373 5.22 5.06 12.05
C LYS A 373 3.87 5.73 12.30
N HIS A 374 3.81 6.77 13.13
CA HIS A 374 2.60 7.60 13.27
C HIS A 374 2.18 8.29 11.95
N ALA A 375 3.15 8.83 11.19
CA ALA A 375 2.86 9.48 9.91
C ALA A 375 2.40 8.48 8.84
N GLU A 376 3.00 7.30 8.76
CA GLU A 376 2.61 6.22 7.84
C GLU A 376 1.19 5.71 8.13
N ILE A 377 0.88 5.46 9.41
CA ILE A 377 -0.47 5.08 9.84
C ILE A 377 -1.49 6.17 9.50
N LEU A 378 -1.14 7.45 9.64
CA LEU A 378 -2.02 8.55 9.25
C LEU A 378 -2.17 8.65 7.71
N GLU A 379 -1.12 8.34 6.94
CA GLU A 379 -1.17 8.28 5.48
C GLU A 379 -2.13 7.17 5.00
N GLU A 380 -2.10 5.99 5.61
CA GLU A 380 -3.06 4.90 5.38
C GLU A 380 -4.50 5.33 5.68
N ILE A 381 -4.74 5.92 6.85
CA ILE A 381 -6.07 6.43 7.24
C ILE A 381 -6.56 7.48 6.24
N ILE A 382 -5.71 8.39 5.77
CA ILE A 382 -6.08 9.40 4.77
C ILE A 382 -6.38 8.77 3.40
N LYS A 383 -5.69 7.68 3.01
CA LYS A 383 -6.01 6.91 1.80
C LYS A 383 -7.37 6.22 1.90
N GLU A 384 -7.65 5.51 3.01
CA GLU A 384 -8.97 4.92 3.29
C GLU A 384 -10.09 5.97 3.21
N VAL A 385 -9.85 7.16 3.79
CA VAL A 385 -10.79 8.28 3.74
C VAL A 385 -10.99 8.83 2.33
N ALA A 386 -9.94 8.86 1.49
CA ALA A 386 -10.04 9.28 0.09
C ALA A 386 -10.82 8.26 -0.78
N GLU A 387 -10.67 6.97 -0.52
CA GLU A 387 -11.45 5.91 -1.19
C GLU A 387 -12.92 5.96 -0.79
N GLU A 388 -13.22 6.11 0.51
CA GLU A 388 -14.59 6.36 0.98
C GLU A 388 -15.22 7.63 0.37
N ASN A 389 -14.46 8.72 0.23
CA ASN A 389 -14.96 10.04 -0.18
C ASN A 389 -15.73 9.97 -1.51
N MET A 390 -15.25 9.16 -2.46
CA MET A 390 -15.89 8.96 -3.77
C MET A 390 -17.33 8.44 -3.68
N ASN A 391 -17.65 7.66 -2.64
CA ASN A 391 -18.95 7.03 -2.47
C ASN A 391 -19.96 7.90 -1.70
N ARG A 392 -19.55 9.05 -1.15
CA ARG A 392 -20.42 9.86 -0.26
C ARG A 392 -21.47 10.70 -0.98
N PHE A 393 -21.15 11.24 -2.17
CA PHE A 393 -22.10 12.00 -2.98
C PHE A 393 -21.66 12.07 -4.45
N SER A 394 -22.63 12.25 -5.35
CA SER A 394 -22.36 12.34 -6.78
C SER A 394 -21.45 13.53 -7.12
N GLY A 395 -20.31 13.24 -7.75
CA GLY A 395 -19.30 14.24 -8.09
C GLY A 395 -18.43 14.71 -6.92
N ALA A 396 -18.28 13.90 -5.87
CA ALA A 396 -17.28 14.12 -4.83
C ALA A 396 -15.85 14.18 -5.41
N PRO A 397 -14.97 15.07 -4.91
CA PRO A 397 -13.56 15.08 -5.27
C PRO A 397 -12.82 13.88 -4.67
N LYS A 398 -11.91 13.28 -5.44
CA LYS A 398 -11.08 12.11 -5.04
C LYS A 398 -10.34 12.35 -3.73
N PHE A 399 -9.61 13.47 -3.65
CA PHE A 399 -8.88 13.91 -2.47
C PHE A 399 -9.74 14.88 -1.65
N GLY A 400 -10.91 14.40 -1.22
CA GLY A 400 -11.88 15.20 -0.47
C GLY A 400 -11.36 15.78 0.85
N GLY A 401 -12.10 16.75 1.40
CA GLY A 401 -11.74 17.44 2.65
C GLY A 401 -11.72 16.51 3.87
N TRP A 402 -10.80 16.78 4.79
CA TRP A 402 -10.66 16.06 6.04
C TRP A 402 -10.16 16.98 7.15
N ILE A 403 -10.66 16.78 8.36
CA ILE A 403 -10.40 17.63 9.52
C ILE A 403 -9.74 16.77 10.58
N LEU A 404 -8.47 17.06 10.89
CA LEU A 404 -7.68 16.35 11.87
C LEU A 404 -7.87 16.97 13.26
N ASP A 405 -8.48 16.22 14.18
CA ASP A 405 -8.61 16.59 15.60
C ASP A 405 -7.54 15.89 16.45
N ASN A 406 -7.21 16.49 17.59
CA ASN A 406 -6.30 15.99 18.63
C ASN A 406 -4.91 15.52 18.15
N CYS A 407 -4.44 16.02 17.01
CA CYS A 407 -3.07 15.80 16.54
C CYS A 407 -2.04 16.33 17.58
N PRO A 408 -0.91 15.64 17.81
CA PRO A 408 0.17 16.14 18.67
C PRO A 408 0.88 17.37 18.07
N VAL A 409 1.15 18.38 18.90
CA VAL A 409 1.97 19.55 18.55
C VAL A 409 3.45 19.23 18.82
N ILE A 410 3.99 18.25 18.08
CA ILE A 410 5.36 17.76 18.21
C ILE A 410 6.11 18.06 16.91
N LYS A 411 7.19 18.84 16.98
CA LYS A 411 7.88 19.38 15.79
C LYS A 411 8.37 18.28 14.85
N GLU A 412 8.88 17.20 15.44
CA GLU A 412 9.47 16.04 14.77
C GLU A 412 8.40 15.33 13.91
N LEU A 413 7.21 15.09 14.47
CA LEU A 413 6.06 14.56 13.74
C LEU A 413 5.67 15.43 12.55
N TRP A 414 5.64 16.75 12.72
CA TRP A 414 5.27 17.67 11.65
C TRP A 414 6.28 17.72 10.49
N ILE A 415 7.57 17.54 10.75
CA ILE A 415 8.58 17.42 9.69
C ILE A 415 8.27 16.19 8.85
N VAL A 416 8.07 15.03 9.49
CA VAL A 416 7.75 13.77 8.78
C VAL A 416 6.41 13.85 8.05
N LEU A 417 5.39 14.51 8.61
CA LEU A 417 4.11 14.73 7.91
C LEU A 417 4.29 15.55 6.64
N VAL A 418 5.16 16.57 6.63
CA VAL A 418 5.48 17.35 5.42
C VAL A 418 6.27 16.50 4.41
N GLU A 419 7.21 15.66 4.87
CA GLU A 419 7.99 14.75 4.03
C GLU A 419 7.14 13.66 3.37
N LYS A 420 6.16 13.09 4.09
CA LYS A 420 5.14 12.17 3.54
C LYS A 420 4.02 12.90 2.77
N GLY A 421 4.11 14.23 2.60
CA GLY A 421 3.17 15.04 1.80
C GLY A 421 1.81 15.36 2.45
N ILE A 422 1.64 15.08 3.74
CA ILE A 422 0.40 15.30 4.51
C ILE A 422 0.34 16.77 4.97
N ILE A 423 0.09 17.67 4.02
CA ILE A 423 0.04 19.12 4.23
C ILE A 423 -1.42 19.60 4.30
N PRO A 424 -1.86 20.28 5.38
CA PRO A 424 -3.18 20.90 5.45
C PRO A 424 -3.26 22.22 4.68
N ASP A 425 -4.45 22.54 4.15
CA ASP A 425 -4.77 23.82 3.52
C ASP A 425 -4.89 24.95 4.57
N LEU A 426 -5.24 24.61 5.82
CA LEU A 426 -5.40 25.55 6.93
C LEU A 426 -5.06 24.90 8.29
N VAL A 427 -4.46 25.68 9.19
CA VAL A 427 -4.25 25.30 10.59
C VAL A 427 -5.01 26.27 11.49
N ILE A 428 -5.89 25.75 12.35
CA ILE A 428 -6.68 26.53 13.32
C ILE A 428 -6.17 26.23 14.72
N CYS A 429 -5.82 27.26 15.50
CA CYS A 429 -5.40 27.08 16.89
C CYS A 429 -6.31 27.88 17.84
N LEU A 430 -7.07 27.17 18.68
CA LEU A 430 -7.87 27.74 19.75
C LEU A 430 -6.98 28.00 20.97
N SER A 431 -7.06 29.21 21.53
CA SER A 431 -6.31 29.59 22.73
C SER A 431 -7.18 30.41 23.68
N ASP A 432 -7.08 30.15 24.99
CA ASP A 432 -7.72 30.95 26.03
C ASP A 432 -6.74 32.03 26.50
N THR A 433 -6.86 33.22 25.91
CA THR A 433 -6.07 34.40 26.28
C THR A 433 -6.62 35.13 27.51
N GLU A 434 -7.80 34.76 28.02
CA GLU A 434 -8.36 35.40 29.20
C GLU A 434 -7.75 34.87 30.49
N LYS A 435 -7.29 35.81 31.34
CA LYS A 435 -6.93 35.54 32.75
C LYS A 435 -5.89 34.41 32.93
N ASN A 436 -5.03 34.18 31.92
CA ASN A 436 -4.06 33.09 31.81
C ASN A 436 -4.68 31.69 31.77
N GLY A 437 -5.67 31.44 30.90
CA GLY A 437 -6.24 30.10 30.69
C GLY A 437 -7.13 29.59 31.83
N LYS A 438 -7.44 30.44 32.81
CA LYS A 438 -8.16 30.05 34.04
C LYS A 438 -9.56 29.50 33.78
N TYR A 439 -10.21 29.90 32.68
CA TYR A 439 -11.54 29.39 32.36
C TYR A 439 -11.48 27.90 31.95
N LEU A 440 -10.53 27.56 31.07
CA LEU A 440 -10.31 26.16 30.66
C LEU A 440 -9.68 25.32 31.77
N LEU A 441 -8.75 25.86 32.55
CA LEU A 441 -8.20 25.17 33.74
C LEU A 441 -9.29 24.82 34.76
N ASN A 442 -10.25 25.72 34.99
CA ASN A 442 -11.39 25.44 35.87
C ASN A 442 -12.31 24.34 35.30
N ARG A 443 -12.55 24.30 33.98
CA ARG A 443 -13.29 23.19 33.34
C ARG A 443 -12.56 21.86 33.52
N LEU A 444 -11.27 21.82 33.19
CA LEU A 444 -10.42 20.63 33.29
C LEU A 444 -10.36 20.08 34.72
N TYR A 445 -10.28 20.96 35.73
CA TYR A 445 -10.34 20.58 37.14
C TYR A 445 -11.72 20.04 37.54
N LEU A 446 -12.82 20.62 37.03
CA LEU A 446 -14.17 20.11 37.31
C LEU A 446 -14.44 18.75 36.63
N GLU A 447 -13.92 18.53 35.43
CA GLU A 447 -13.99 17.26 34.70
C GLU A 447 -13.22 16.15 35.44
N ASN A 448 -11.97 16.41 35.86
CA ASN A 448 -11.09 15.42 36.49
C ASN A 448 -11.06 15.51 38.03
N LYS A 449 -12.10 16.10 38.65
CA LYS A 449 -12.05 16.56 40.05
C LYS A 449 -11.65 15.47 41.03
N THR A 450 -12.23 14.28 40.92
CA THR A 450 -12.00 13.15 41.84
C THR A 450 -10.54 12.71 41.85
N GLU A 451 -9.90 12.61 40.69
CA GLU A 451 -8.48 12.26 40.58
C GLU A 451 -7.55 13.38 41.06
N VAL A 452 -7.89 14.64 40.75
CA VAL A 452 -7.05 15.78 41.15
C VAL A 452 -7.10 15.95 42.67
N ASP A 453 -8.30 15.88 43.27
CA ASP A 453 -8.46 15.95 44.72
C ASP A 453 -7.79 14.75 45.43
N SER A 454 -7.85 13.53 44.87
CA SER A 454 -7.15 12.37 45.47
C SER A 454 -5.63 12.51 45.40
N LYS A 455 -5.08 12.89 44.24
CA LYS A 455 -3.62 13.11 44.03
C LYS A 455 -3.08 14.29 44.87
N ILE A 456 -3.93 15.26 45.20
CA ILE A 456 -3.60 16.34 46.16
C ILE A 456 -3.58 15.80 47.60
N LEU A 457 -4.58 15.01 48.01
CA LEU A 457 -4.62 14.40 49.34
C LEU A 457 -3.45 13.43 49.59
N GLU A 458 -3.09 12.62 48.59
CA GLU A 458 -1.91 11.74 48.63
C GLU A 458 -0.62 12.54 48.87
N ARG A 459 -0.37 13.61 48.09
CA ARG A 459 0.80 14.49 48.29
C ARG A 459 0.82 15.14 49.67
N LEU A 460 -0.32 15.60 50.17
CA LEU A 460 -0.42 16.19 51.51
C LEU A 460 -0.14 15.16 52.62
N LEU A 461 -0.55 13.90 52.44
CA LEU A 461 -0.22 12.80 53.34
C LEU A 461 1.27 12.43 53.28
N ASP A 462 1.87 12.39 52.09
CA ASP A 462 3.31 12.14 51.90
C ASP A 462 4.16 13.24 52.54
N ASP A 463 3.81 14.51 52.35
CA ASP A 463 4.57 15.63 52.93
C ASP A 463 4.39 15.73 54.46
N LEU A 464 3.26 15.28 55.00
CA LEU A 464 3.09 15.07 56.45
C LEU A 464 3.91 13.87 56.96
N GLN A 465 4.06 12.81 56.17
CA GLN A 465 4.91 11.67 56.52
C GLN A 465 6.41 11.98 56.43
N LYS A 466 6.84 12.87 55.52
CA LYS A 466 8.23 13.35 55.43
C LYS A 466 8.58 14.18 56.66
N LYS A 467 7.74 15.16 57.02
CA LYS A 467 7.96 15.99 58.23
C LYS A 467 8.05 15.15 59.50
N LYS A 468 7.21 14.13 59.66
CA LYS A 468 7.28 13.14 60.76
C LYS A 468 8.47 12.15 60.70
N LYS A 469 9.40 12.33 59.76
CA LYS A 469 10.70 11.64 59.66
C LYS A 469 11.88 12.63 59.72
N GLU A 470 11.59 13.93 59.74
CA GLU A 470 12.53 15.05 59.89
C GLU A 470 12.45 15.67 61.30
N GLU A 471 11.31 15.51 61.98
CA GLU A 471 11.08 15.63 63.43
C GLU A 471 11.46 14.35 64.19
#